data_AF-A0AAW2HSA5-F1
#
_entry.id   AF-A0AAW2HSA5-F1
#
_cell.length_a   1.000
_cell.length_b   1.000
_cell.length_c   1.000
_cell.angle_alpha   90.00
_cell.angle_beta   90.00
_cell.angle_gamma   90.00
#
_symmetry.space_group_name_H-M   'P 1'
#
loop_
_entity.id
_entity.type
_entity.pdbx_description
1 polymer ?
#
loop_
_entity_poly.entity_id
_entity_poly.type
_entity_poly.pdbx_seq_one_letter_code
_entity_poly.pdbx_strand_id
1 'polypeptide(L)'
;MEKNVEGCLGGGKTEIKSEKLTALSDAVEHLYHFRDHYFENHNIEDAPKKTEEVRKKLTEILKLFEENKDVEPKERAQYFYLKGHALNIMPTFDPKAEEALSRAIKLDVKMYDAWNELGECYWKKEDICEAKNCFLGALKQCRNKKSLRNLSIVLRIEKPENIKERMKNVEEGVKYAKEAVEMDTTDGTSWSVLGNAYLSSFFTLNQAPSILNLCKTAYAQAEKDVIAKSNPDLHYNKAIVAKYDEEYLLALNSFAQASRLEPSWQEPRVKKRQLLDYLSKIQELSKDKGKMKGKKLSKMLGNLNPGKNLGPYKDGVYKAKNGQEIKLVHINFNALKEGLNEEKVILGVVVCSVQNEDCVPFTFVMVDQNEESIVVTVYNLAEGKGVLIGDYVAVPEPYLSNVKISFENKDYTFNSVRVVSPLVMVVNGKKLDKSKHSRLQLSTFTVSD
;
A
#
# COMPACT_ATOMS: atom_id res chain seq x y z
N MET A 1 19.64 -7.65 31.37
CA MET A 1 20.53 -6.67 30.72
C MET A 1 19.67 -5.75 29.89
N GLU A 2 19.05 -4.80 30.56
CA GLU A 2 18.26 -3.72 29.95
C GLU A 2 19.25 -2.72 29.34
N LYS A 3 19.25 -2.59 28.01
CA LYS A 3 19.91 -1.47 27.34
C LYS A 3 18.93 -0.32 27.32
N ASN A 4 19.22 0.70 28.11
CA ASN A 4 18.59 2.01 28.06
C ASN A 4 18.52 2.50 26.61
N VAL A 5 17.31 2.72 26.12
CA VAL A 5 17.04 3.51 24.92
C VAL A 5 17.04 4.97 25.39
N GLU A 6 18.22 5.58 25.47
CA GLU A 6 18.31 7.04 25.52
C GLU A 6 17.97 7.57 24.12
N GLY A 7 16.68 7.82 23.89
CA GLY A 7 16.26 8.75 22.86
C GLY A 7 16.73 10.14 23.28
N CYS A 8 17.63 10.75 22.51
CA CYS A 8 18.14 12.08 22.79
C CYS A 8 17.00 13.10 22.66
N LEU A 9 16.39 13.46 23.80
CA LEU A 9 15.86 14.79 24.01
C LEU A 9 17.02 15.77 23.79
N GLY A 10 16.79 16.79 22.96
CA GLY A 10 17.79 17.74 22.48
C GLY A 10 18.78 18.19 23.56
N GLY A 11 19.95 17.57 23.58
CA GLY A 11 21.09 17.95 24.40
C GLY A 11 21.99 18.91 23.65
N GLY A 12 21.44 20.03 23.19
CA GLY A 12 22.25 21.14 22.73
C GLY A 12 22.90 21.79 23.95
N LYS A 13 24.23 21.64 24.12
CA LYS A 13 25.00 22.66 24.81
C LYS A 13 24.57 24.00 24.20
N THR A 14 24.11 24.93 25.03
CA THR A 14 23.65 26.25 24.64
C THR A 14 24.86 27.06 24.13
N GLU A 15 25.38 26.69 22.97
CA GLU A 15 26.20 27.58 22.16
C GLU A 15 25.27 28.70 21.70
N ILE A 16 25.62 29.92 22.05
CA ILE A 16 24.93 31.13 21.62
C ILE A 16 24.97 31.12 20.09
N LYS A 17 23.88 30.67 19.45
CA LYS A 17 23.69 30.74 18.00
C LYS A 17 23.66 32.22 17.62
N SER A 18 24.38 32.63 16.57
CA SER A 18 24.24 34.00 16.07
C SER A 18 22.80 34.30 15.68
N GLU A 19 22.41 35.57 15.80
CA GLU A 19 21.11 36.07 15.36
C GLU A 19 20.84 35.70 13.88
N LYS A 20 21.88 35.74 13.04
CA LYS A 20 21.82 35.33 11.63
C LYS A 20 21.41 33.86 11.47
N LEU A 21 22.09 32.94 12.16
CA LEU A 21 21.76 31.50 12.07
C LEU A 21 20.38 31.19 12.64
N THR A 22 19.96 31.90 13.68
CA THR A 22 18.63 31.75 14.27
C THR A 22 17.56 32.18 13.26
N ALA A 23 17.71 33.36 12.64
CA ALA A 23 16.78 33.83 11.61
C ALA A 23 16.70 32.89 10.40
N LEU A 24 17.83 32.33 9.95
CA LEU A 24 17.84 31.34 8.86
C LEU A 24 17.17 30.03 9.28
N SER A 25 17.39 29.57 10.51
CA SER A 25 16.76 28.37 11.05
C SER A 25 15.24 28.52 11.08
N ASP A 26 14.76 29.63 11.65
CA ASP A 26 13.33 29.94 11.75
C ASP A 26 12.69 30.04 10.37
N ALA A 27 13.37 30.66 9.40
CA ALA A 27 12.88 30.75 8.03
C ALA A 27 12.71 29.36 7.37
N VAL A 28 13.67 28.45 7.56
CA VAL A 28 13.60 27.08 7.05
C VAL A 28 12.49 26.28 7.74
N GLU A 29 12.34 26.43 9.06
CA GLU A 29 11.27 25.78 9.82
C GLU A 29 9.88 26.24 9.34
N HIS A 30 9.67 27.55 9.18
CA HIS A 30 8.43 28.10 8.64
C HIS A 30 8.14 27.63 7.21
N LEU A 31 9.18 27.44 6.39
CA LEU A 31 9.05 26.93 5.02
C LEU A 31 8.53 25.48 5.00
N TYR A 32 9.11 24.60 5.83
CA TYR A 32 8.66 23.21 5.94
C TYR A 32 7.28 23.14 6.59
N HIS A 33 7.03 23.92 7.64
CA HIS A 33 5.71 24.03 8.25
C HIS A 33 4.64 24.44 7.23
N PHE A 34 4.93 25.42 6.37
CA PHE A 34 4.02 25.84 5.29
C PHE A 34 3.72 24.71 4.29
N ARG A 35 4.74 23.93 3.89
CA ARG A 35 4.55 22.79 2.97
C ARG A 35 3.73 21.66 3.61
N ASP A 36 4.07 21.32 4.85
CA ASP A 36 3.54 20.15 5.55
C ASP A 36 2.11 20.38 6.05
N HIS A 37 1.79 21.61 6.48
CA HIS A 37 0.46 22.03 6.94
C HIS A 37 -0.30 22.84 5.88
N TYR A 38 0.05 22.68 4.60
CA TYR A 38 -0.54 23.45 3.50
C TYR A 38 -2.08 23.39 3.50
N PHE A 39 -2.63 22.19 3.67
CA PHE A 39 -4.07 21.92 3.66
C PHE A 39 -4.79 22.21 4.98
N GLU A 40 -4.08 22.67 6.01
CA GLU A 40 -4.73 23.25 7.20
C GLU A 40 -5.13 24.71 6.96
N ASN A 41 -4.42 25.38 6.06
CA ASN A 41 -4.57 26.82 5.80
C ASN A 41 -5.07 27.13 4.38
N HIS A 42 -5.18 26.12 3.52
CA HIS A 42 -5.68 26.23 2.15
C HIS A 42 -6.72 25.15 1.89
N ASN A 43 -7.68 25.47 1.02
CA ASN A 43 -8.67 24.48 0.61
C ASN A 43 -8.02 23.43 -0.30
N ILE A 44 -8.59 22.23 -0.36
CA ILE A 44 -8.05 21.15 -1.19
C ILE A 44 -8.11 21.50 -2.69
N GLU A 45 -9.00 22.40 -3.10
CA GLU A 45 -9.07 22.97 -4.44
C GLU A 45 -7.81 23.76 -4.83
N ASP A 46 -7.02 24.22 -3.86
CA ASP A 46 -5.75 24.90 -4.08
C ASP A 46 -4.56 23.94 -4.23
N ALA A 47 -4.76 22.61 -4.14
CA ALA A 47 -3.71 21.61 -4.33
C ALA A 47 -2.82 21.83 -5.58
N PRO A 48 -3.35 22.21 -6.77
CA PRO A 48 -2.52 22.49 -7.94
C PRO A 48 -1.52 23.64 -7.77
N LYS A 49 -1.76 24.55 -6.81
CA LYS A 49 -0.93 25.74 -6.55
C LYS A 49 0.19 25.47 -5.55
N LYS A 50 0.04 24.45 -4.69
CA LYS A 50 0.96 24.13 -3.58
C LYS A 50 2.42 24.16 -3.98
N THR A 51 2.79 23.41 -5.02
CA THR A 51 4.19 23.29 -5.47
C THR A 51 4.78 24.63 -5.92
N GLU A 52 3.99 25.47 -6.59
CA GLU A 52 4.44 26.78 -7.04
C GLU A 52 4.55 27.78 -5.87
N GLU A 53 3.64 27.73 -4.91
CA GLU A 53 3.71 28.59 -3.72
C GLU A 53 4.88 28.24 -2.80
N VAL A 54 5.17 26.95 -2.63
CA VAL A 54 6.38 26.48 -1.93
C VAL A 54 7.63 26.96 -2.64
N ARG A 55 7.68 26.88 -3.98
CA ARG A 55 8.81 27.37 -4.79
C ARG A 55 9.04 28.88 -4.64
N LYS A 56 7.96 29.68 -4.59
CA LYS A 56 8.04 31.12 -4.36
C LYS A 56 8.65 31.45 -3.00
N LYS A 57 8.16 30.81 -1.93
CA LYS A 57 8.72 30.97 -0.58
C LYS A 57 10.19 30.52 -0.48
N LEU A 58 10.54 29.40 -1.12
CA LEU A 58 11.94 28.97 -1.22
C LEU A 58 12.81 30.06 -1.85
N THR A 59 12.35 30.68 -2.94
CA THR A 59 13.09 31.75 -3.64
C THR A 59 13.35 32.95 -2.74
N GLU A 60 12.38 33.33 -1.90
CA GLU A 60 12.53 34.41 -0.92
C GLU A 60 13.58 34.06 0.14
N ILE A 61 13.51 32.84 0.68
CA ILE A 61 14.45 32.36 1.70
C ILE A 61 15.87 32.25 1.15
N LEU A 62 16.04 31.83 -0.10
CA LEU A 62 17.36 31.79 -0.72
C LEU A 62 18.02 33.17 -0.85
N LYS A 63 17.24 34.25 -1.00
CA LYS A 63 17.78 35.62 -0.93
C LYS A 63 18.30 35.95 0.47
N LEU A 64 17.54 35.57 1.51
CA LEU A 64 17.96 35.74 2.91
C LEU A 64 19.27 35.00 3.20
N PHE A 65 19.46 33.80 2.62
CA PHE A 65 20.74 33.08 2.71
C PHE A 65 21.89 33.86 2.08
N GLU A 66 21.70 34.43 0.89
CA GLU A 66 22.77 35.21 0.22
C GLU A 66 23.13 36.49 0.99
N GLU A 67 22.15 37.16 1.61
CA GLU A 67 22.36 38.32 2.48
C GLU A 67 23.12 37.97 3.77
N ASN A 68 22.98 36.73 4.24
CA ASN A 68 23.57 36.23 5.49
C ASN A 68 24.71 35.21 5.27
N LYS A 69 25.33 35.20 4.08
CA LYS A 69 26.39 34.23 3.74
C LYS A 69 27.68 34.39 4.54
N ASP A 70 27.92 35.58 5.09
CA ASP A 70 29.11 35.91 5.87
C ASP A 70 28.90 35.44 7.32
N VAL A 71 29.15 34.14 7.53
CA VAL A 71 29.10 33.44 8.82
C VAL A 71 30.50 33.09 9.31
N GLU A 72 30.64 32.99 10.63
CA GLU A 72 31.90 32.63 11.28
C GLU A 72 32.34 31.20 10.89
N PRO A 73 33.64 30.86 10.88
CA PRO A 73 34.10 29.53 10.50
C PRO A 73 33.43 28.37 11.25
N LYS A 74 33.14 28.55 12.55
CA LYS A 74 32.44 27.57 13.40
C LYS A 74 30.97 27.37 13.05
N GLU A 75 30.36 28.35 12.38
CA GLU A 75 28.93 28.38 12.02
C GLU A 75 28.66 27.80 10.63
N ARG A 76 29.72 27.63 9.82
CA ARG A 76 29.62 27.20 8.43
C ARG A 76 28.89 25.87 8.25
N ALA A 77 29.13 24.90 9.12
CA ALA A 77 28.46 23.60 9.04
C ALA A 77 26.93 23.76 9.13
N GLN A 78 26.46 24.50 10.13
CA GLN A 78 25.03 24.79 10.33
C GLN A 78 24.45 25.60 9.17
N TYR A 79 25.17 26.62 8.69
CA TYR A 79 24.74 27.42 7.55
C TYR A 79 24.53 26.57 6.28
N PHE A 80 25.50 25.72 5.94
CA PHE A 80 25.39 24.83 4.78
C PHE A 80 24.30 23.78 4.94
N TYR A 81 24.11 23.25 6.15
CA TYR A 81 22.99 22.37 6.44
C TYR A 81 21.66 23.06 6.20
N LEU A 82 21.42 24.23 6.80
CA LEU A 82 20.16 24.97 6.65
C LEU A 82 19.89 25.35 5.19
N LYS A 83 20.92 25.79 4.45
CA LYS A 83 20.81 26.12 3.02
C LYS A 83 20.45 24.88 2.20
N GLY A 84 21.14 23.77 2.46
CA GLY A 84 20.88 22.49 1.81
C GLY A 84 19.49 21.94 2.11
N HIS A 85 19.06 22.03 3.37
CA HIS A 85 17.72 21.67 3.83
C HIS A 85 16.65 22.51 3.10
N ALA A 86 16.82 23.82 3.01
CA ALA A 86 15.90 24.68 2.26
C ALA A 86 15.79 24.25 0.79
N LEU A 87 16.92 24.06 0.11
CA LEU A 87 16.98 23.62 -1.30
C LEU A 87 16.34 22.24 -1.50
N ASN A 88 16.41 21.37 -0.49
CA ASN A 88 15.84 20.03 -0.50
C ASN A 88 14.31 20.01 -0.26
N ILE A 89 13.61 21.14 -0.22
CA ILE A 89 12.16 21.12 0.02
C ILE A 89 11.34 20.57 -1.16
N MET A 90 11.81 20.80 -2.39
CA MET A 90 11.08 20.44 -3.60
C MET A 90 11.11 18.92 -3.83
N PRO A 91 10.10 18.32 -4.47
CA PRO A 91 10.07 16.88 -4.72
C PRO A 91 11.21 16.40 -5.65
N THR A 92 11.68 17.27 -6.54
CA THR A 92 12.73 16.96 -7.52
C THR A 92 14.13 17.16 -6.95
N PHE A 93 15.10 16.37 -7.42
CA PHE A 93 16.52 16.53 -7.08
C PHE A 93 17.05 17.92 -7.43
N ASP A 94 17.81 18.52 -6.49
CA ASP A 94 18.57 19.76 -6.70
C ASP A 94 20.06 19.51 -6.39
N PRO A 95 20.97 19.61 -7.37
CA PRO A 95 22.41 19.41 -7.15
C PRO A 95 23.02 20.41 -6.17
N LYS A 96 22.43 21.61 -6.00
CA LYS A 96 22.89 22.60 -5.02
C LYS A 96 22.58 22.17 -3.59
N ALA A 97 21.49 21.42 -3.39
CA ALA A 97 21.19 20.80 -2.10
C ALA A 97 22.26 19.76 -1.76
N GLU A 98 22.58 18.86 -2.71
CA GLU A 98 23.63 17.84 -2.55
C GLU A 98 24.97 18.48 -2.19
N GLU A 99 25.39 19.53 -2.91
CA GLU A 99 26.64 20.24 -2.64
C GLU A 99 26.68 20.85 -1.23
N ALA A 100 25.63 21.58 -0.85
CA ALA A 100 25.55 22.24 0.46
C ALA A 100 25.55 21.21 1.60
N LEU A 101 24.73 20.16 1.51
CA LEU A 101 24.63 19.11 2.53
C LEU A 101 25.92 18.30 2.65
N SER A 102 26.55 17.96 1.53
CA SER A 102 27.86 17.30 1.53
C SER A 102 28.92 18.15 2.21
N ARG A 103 28.89 19.47 2.01
CA ARG A 103 29.80 20.41 2.68
C ARG A 103 29.52 20.50 4.18
N ALA A 104 28.26 20.50 4.59
CA ALA A 104 27.88 20.50 6.01
C ALA A 104 28.46 19.29 6.74
N ILE A 105 28.29 18.08 6.19
CA ILE A 105 28.81 16.83 6.77
C ILE A 105 30.34 16.80 6.81
N LYS A 106 31.01 17.33 5.78
CA LYS A 106 32.49 17.43 5.77
C LYS A 106 33.02 18.34 6.87
N LEU A 107 32.27 19.38 7.24
CA LEU A 107 32.64 20.32 8.30
C LEU A 107 32.27 19.79 9.69
N ASP A 108 31.13 19.11 9.80
CA ASP A 108 30.69 18.45 11.02
C ASP A 108 30.03 17.10 10.72
N VAL A 109 30.81 16.02 10.89
CA VAL A 109 30.36 14.65 10.65
C VAL A 109 29.29 14.17 11.63
N LYS A 110 29.14 14.84 12.79
CA LYS A 110 28.18 14.44 13.84
C LYS A 110 26.76 14.98 13.60
N MET A 111 26.60 15.89 12.63
CA MET A 111 25.33 16.51 12.29
C MET A 111 24.41 15.52 11.58
N TYR A 112 23.71 14.68 12.34
CA TYR A 112 22.85 13.62 11.82
C TYR A 112 21.69 14.15 10.97
N ASP A 113 21.22 15.38 11.22
CA ASP A 113 20.19 16.01 10.39
C ASP A 113 20.70 16.28 8.97
N ALA A 114 21.96 16.70 8.80
CA ALA A 114 22.57 16.88 7.47
C ALA A 114 22.71 15.55 6.73
N TRP A 115 23.06 14.46 7.44
CA TRP A 115 23.05 13.12 6.88
C TRP A 115 21.65 12.70 6.41
N ASN A 116 20.61 12.98 7.18
CA ASN A 116 19.24 12.68 6.80
C ASN A 116 18.80 13.46 5.56
N GLU A 117 19.05 14.76 5.51
CA GLU A 117 18.73 15.57 4.33
C GLU A 117 19.51 15.13 3.10
N LEU A 118 20.79 14.79 3.25
CA LEU A 118 21.60 14.29 2.12
C LEU A 118 21.06 12.95 1.61
N GLY A 119 20.63 12.07 2.52
CA GLY A 119 19.98 10.83 2.15
C GLY A 119 18.68 11.04 1.37
N GLU A 120 17.85 12.01 1.74
CA GLU A 120 16.67 12.40 0.97
C GLU A 120 17.02 13.04 -0.39
N CYS A 121 18.13 13.77 -0.45
CA CYS A 121 18.64 14.30 -1.72
C CYS A 121 19.04 13.17 -2.68
N TYR A 122 19.80 12.17 -2.19
CA TYR A 122 20.14 10.98 -2.97
C TYR A 122 18.93 10.13 -3.34
N TRP A 123 17.93 10.05 -2.47
CA TRP A 123 16.65 9.40 -2.77
C TRP A 123 15.98 10.05 -4.00
N LYS A 124 15.91 11.38 -4.05
CA LYS A 124 15.36 12.12 -5.21
C LYS A 124 16.22 12.02 -6.46
N LYS A 125 17.52 11.75 -6.30
CA LYS A 125 18.46 11.44 -7.39
C LYS A 125 18.32 9.99 -7.89
N GLU A 126 17.45 9.20 -7.25
CA GLU A 126 17.29 7.76 -7.46
C GLU A 126 18.54 6.93 -7.14
N ASP A 127 19.48 7.49 -6.37
CA ASP A 127 20.66 6.79 -5.87
C ASP A 127 20.36 6.12 -4.53
N ILE A 128 19.70 4.97 -4.61
CA ILE A 128 19.21 4.21 -3.46
C ILE A 128 20.35 3.75 -2.55
N CYS A 129 21.53 3.46 -3.12
CA CYS A 129 22.70 3.02 -2.38
C CYS A 129 23.24 4.16 -1.50
N GLU A 130 23.47 5.34 -2.09
CA GLU A 130 23.98 6.48 -1.33
C GLU A 130 22.96 7.03 -0.34
N ALA A 131 21.66 6.97 -0.66
CA ALA A 131 20.59 7.27 0.29
C ALA A 131 20.67 6.37 1.54
N LYS A 132 20.79 5.05 1.34
CA LYS A 132 20.95 4.07 2.43
C LYS A 132 22.19 4.37 3.27
N ASN A 133 23.32 4.62 2.62
CA ASN A 133 24.60 4.93 3.29
C ASN A 133 24.46 6.17 4.18
N CYS A 134 23.77 7.21 3.69
CA CYS A 134 23.52 8.43 4.45
C CYS A 134 22.66 8.19 5.68
N PHE A 135 21.53 7.45 5.56
CA PHE A 135 20.67 7.17 6.72
C PHE A 135 21.34 6.26 7.75
N LEU A 136 22.16 5.28 7.32
CA LEU A 136 23.00 4.50 8.23
C LEU A 136 24.06 5.37 8.90
N GLY A 137 24.64 6.32 8.16
CA GLY A 137 25.56 7.33 8.68
C GLY A 137 24.92 8.16 9.79
N ALA A 138 23.71 8.67 9.57
CA ALA A 138 22.92 9.40 10.55
C ALA A 138 22.70 8.57 11.83
N LEU A 139 22.25 7.31 11.70
CA LEU A 139 22.01 6.42 12.85
C LEU A 139 23.27 6.11 13.66
N LYS A 140 24.46 6.11 13.04
CA LYS A 140 25.74 5.96 13.77
C LYS A 140 26.04 7.16 14.67
N GLN A 141 25.60 8.35 14.28
CA GLN A 141 25.79 9.58 15.07
C GLN A 141 24.71 9.72 16.13
N CYS A 142 23.45 9.56 15.74
CA CYS A 142 22.30 9.68 16.63
C CYS A 142 21.15 8.81 16.12
N ARG A 143 20.59 7.99 17.02
CA ARG A 143 19.41 7.19 16.70
C ARG A 143 18.18 8.10 16.67
N ASN A 144 17.54 8.22 15.51
CA ASN A 144 16.46 9.17 15.28
C ASN A 144 15.37 8.61 14.36
N LYS A 145 14.12 9.07 14.55
CA LYS A 145 12.96 8.57 13.81
C LYS A 145 13.05 8.81 12.29
N LYS A 146 13.64 9.93 11.85
CA LYS A 146 13.74 10.28 10.42
C LYS A 146 14.59 9.26 9.66
N SER A 147 15.78 8.91 10.16
CA SER A 147 16.62 7.87 9.55
C SER A 147 15.96 6.50 9.57
N LEU A 148 15.29 6.12 10.67
CA LEU A 148 14.60 4.83 10.79
C LEU A 148 13.48 4.70 9.75
N ARG A 149 12.64 5.73 9.59
CA ARG A 149 11.60 5.77 8.55
C ARG A 149 12.21 5.61 7.16
N ASN A 150 13.24 6.40 6.84
CA ASN A 150 13.82 6.42 5.51
C ASN A 150 14.58 5.13 5.18
N LEU A 151 15.20 4.47 6.15
CA LEU A 151 15.76 3.12 5.96
C LEU A 151 14.67 2.09 5.68
N SER A 152 13.52 2.18 6.36
CA SER A 152 12.38 1.31 6.05
C SER A 152 11.90 1.50 4.61
N ILE A 153 11.88 2.74 4.10
CA ILE A 153 11.51 3.06 2.72
C ILE A 153 12.53 2.46 1.75
N VAL A 154 13.81 2.80 1.92
CA VAL A 154 14.90 2.38 1.02
C VAL A 154 14.99 0.86 0.90
N LEU A 155 14.89 0.12 2.01
CA LEU A 155 14.98 -1.34 1.97
C LEU A 155 13.86 -2.02 1.18
N ARG A 156 12.67 -1.39 1.07
CA ARG A 156 11.58 -1.94 0.25
C ARG A 156 11.82 -1.81 -1.25
N ILE A 157 12.73 -0.91 -1.63
CA ILE A 157 12.92 -0.42 -3.00
C ILE A 157 14.26 -0.88 -3.58
N GLU A 158 15.25 -1.07 -2.70
CA GLU A 158 16.55 -1.64 -3.04
C GLU A 158 16.39 -2.92 -3.86
N LYS A 159 17.10 -3.00 -5.00
CA LYS A 159 17.07 -4.15 -5.90
C LYS A 159 17.82 -5.31 -5.24
N PRO A 160 17.13 -6.38 -4.80
CA PRO A 160 17.79 -7.50 -4.16
C PRO A 160 18.41 -8.41 -5.23
N GLU A 161 19.56 -9.02 -4.93
CA GLU A 161 20.21 -10.01 -5.80
C GLU A 161 19.36 -11.28 -5.92
N ASN A 162 18.64 -11.62 -4.86
CA ASN A 162 17.82 -12.82 -4.80
C ASN A 162 16.64 -12.70 -3.83
N ILE A 163 15.75 -13.69 -3.85
CA ILE A 163 14.53 -13.70 -3.02
C ILE A 163 14.84 -13.68 -1.52
N LYS A 164 15.93 -14.33 -1.07
CA LYS A 164 16.27 -14.36 0.37
C LYS A 164 16.67 -12.96 0.87
N GLU A 165 17.44 -12.24 0.07
CA GLU A 165 17.78 -10.85 0.37
C GLU A 165 16.54 -9.96 0.36
N ARG A 166 15.64 -10.11 -0.62
CA ARG A 166 14.35 -9.40 -0.64
C ARG A 166 13.57 -9.62 0.66
N MET A 167 13.48 -10.87 1.11
CA MET A 167 12.79 -11.20 2.36
C MET A 167 13.45 -10.54 3.57
N LYS A 168 14.79 -10.60 3.66
CA LYS A 168 15.56 -9.95 4.72
C LYS A 168 15.35 -8.44 4.75
N ASN A 169 15.40 -7.78 3.59
CA ASN A 169 15.16 -6.34 3.46
C ASN A 169 13.77 -5.95 3.97
N VAL A 170 12.74 -6.74 3.64
CA VAL A 170 11.38 -6.51 4.11
C VAL A 170 11.27 -6.71 5.64
N GLU A 171 11.89 -7.74 6.20
CA GLU A 171 11.92 -7.96 7.65
C GLU A 171 12.63 -6.82 8.40
N GLU A 172 13.77 -6.36 7.90
CA GLU A 172 14.52 -5.23 8.46
C GLU A 172 13.73 -3.91 8.31
N GLY A 173 13.09 -3.69 7.17
CA GLY A 173 12.24 -2.52 6.94
C GLY A 173 11.07 -2.43 7.93
N VAL A 174 10.45 -3.56 8.28
CA VAL A 174 9.41 -3.61 9.33
C VAL A 174 10.00 -3.27 10.71
N LYS A 175 11.21 -3.76 11.03
CA LYS A 175 11.87 -3.45 12.32
C LYS A 175 12.15 -1.95 12.45
N TYR A 176 12.73 -1.33 11.43
CA TYR A 176 13.01 0.11 11.47
C TYR A 176 11.73 0.96 11.54
N ALA A 177 10.67 0.59 10.82
CA ALA A 177 9.41 1.33 10.89
C ALA A 177 8.73 1.22 12.26
N LYS A 178 8.74 0.04 12.88
CA LYS A 178 8.22 -0.15 14.25
C LYS A 178 8.97 0.72 15.24
N GLU A 179 10.30 0.72 15.15
CA GLU A 179 11.13 1.50 16.03
C GLU A 179 10.92 3.01 15.85
N ALA A 180 10.71 3.49 14.61
CA ALA A 180 10.36 4.88 14.37
C ALA A 180 9.06 5.29 15.07
N VAL A 181 8.04 4.41 15.07
CA VAL A 181 6.78 4.61 15.80
C VAL A 181 6.99 4.55 17.31
N GLU A 182 7.84 3.65 17.81
CA GLU A 182 8.17 3.56 19.24
C GLU A 182 8.86 4.83 19.77
N MET A 183 9.64 5.52 18.92
CA MET A 183 10.25 6.81 19.28
C MET A 183 9.22 7.94 19.41
N ASP A 184 8.14 7.90 18.63
CA ASP A 184 7.07 8.89 18.66
C ASP A 184 5.76 8.28 18.16
N THR A 185 4.91 7.88 19.09
CA THR A 185 3.63 7.23 18.78
C THR A 185 2.58 8.19 18.19
N THR A 186 2.86 9.50 18.18
CA THR A 186 1.97 10.53 17.62
C THR A 186 2.35 10.92 16.20
N ASP A 187 3.55 10.55 15.72
CA ASP A 187 4.01 10.84 14.36
C ASP A 187 3.27 9.99 13.31
N GLY A 188 2.30 10.61 12.63
CA GLY A 188 1.55 9.95 11.57
C GLY A 188 2.40 9.48 10.40
N THR A 189 3.53 10.16 10.12
CA THR A 189 4.44 9.74 9.05
C THR A 189 5.10 8.40 9.40
N SER A 190 5.52 8.21 10.66
CA SER A 190 6.04 6.91 11.13
C SER A 190 5.00 5.81 11.00
N TRP A 191 3.74 6.08 11.36
CA TRP A 191 2.63 5.13 11.19
C TRP A 191 2.35 4.79 9.72
N SER A 192 2.40 5.77 8.83
CA SER A 192 2.24 5.56 7.38
C SER A 192 3.35 4.65 6.84
N VAL A 193 4.61 4.92 7.21
CA VAL A 193 5.76 4.10 6.81
C VAL A 193 5.65 2.68 7.37
N LEU A 194 5.15 2.50 8.59
CA LEU A 194 4.88 1.20 9.18
C LEU A 194 3.77 0.45 8.42
N GLY A 195 2.71 1.14 7.99
CA GLY A 195 1.69 0.59 7.12
C GLY A 195 2.28 0.07 5.80
N ASN A 196 3.14 0.86 5.15
CA ASN A 196 3.84 0.46 3.93
C ASN A 196 4.77 -0.74 4.15
N ALA A 197 5.45 -0.80 5.30
CA ALA A 197 6.31 -1.93 5.68
C ALA A 197 5.50 -3.22 5.88
N TYR A 198 4.35 -3.15 6.57
CA TYR A 198 3.45 -4.30 6.68
C TYR A 198 2.85 -4.72 5.36
N LEU A 199 2.54 -3.78 4.46
CA LEU A 199 2.04 -4.09 3.14
C LEU A 199 3.08 -4.88 2.31
N SER A 200 4.34 -4.44 2.34
CA SER A 200 5.45 -5.17 1.70
C SER A 200 5.68 -6.55 2.34
N SER A 201 5.57 -6.64 3.67
CA SER A 201 5.63 -7.90 4.42
C SER A 201 4.54 -8.87 4.01
N PHE A 202 3.31 -8.38 3.84
CA PHE A 202 2.16 -9.17 3.43
C PHE A 202 2.37 -9.79 2.03
N PHE A 203 2.80 -9.01 1.05
CA PHE A 203 2.99 -9.50 -0.32
C PHE A 203 4.28 -10.31 -0.53
N THR A 204 5.33 -10.05 0.26
CA THR A 204 6.63 -10.70 0.06
C THR A 204 6.82 -11.94 0.93
N LEU A 205 6.51 -11.83 2.23
CA LEU A 205 6.84 -12.89 3.21
C LEU A 205 5.68 -13.87 3.36
N ASN A 206 4.54 -13.36 3.80
CA ASN A 206 3.39 -14.16 4.17
C ASN A 206 2.11 -13.33 4.08
N GLN A 207 1.15 -13.80 3.28
CA GLN A 207 -0.16 -13.16 3.15
C GLN A 207 -1.09 -13.57 4.30
N ALA A 208 -0.61 -13.44 5.53
CA ALA A 208 -1.41 -13.70 6.72
C ALA A 208 -2.42 -12.55 6.91
N PRO A 209 -3.72 -12.83 7.12
CA PRO A 209 -4.72 -11.79 7.37
C PRO A 209 -4.36 -10.87 8.55
N SER A 210 -3.66 -11.39 9.56
CA SER A 210 -3.16 -10.60 10.70
C SER A 210 -2.20 -9.48 10.27
N ILE A 211 -1.33 -9.70 9.28
CA ILE A 211 -0.39 -8.68 8.78
C ILE A 211 -1.15 -7.60 8.01
N LEU A 212 -2.15 -7.98 7.21
CA LEU A 212 -2.99 -7.01 6.51
C LEU A 212 -3.79 -6.14 7.49
N ASN A 213 -4.30 -6.72 8.58
CA ASN A 213 -4.97 -5.96 9.64
C ASN A 213 -4.01 -4.99 10.36
N LEU A 214 -2.76 -5.38 10.59
CA LEU A 214 -1.73 -4.48 11.13
C LEU A 214 -1.46 -3.31 10.17
N CYS A 215 -1.37 -3.57 8.86
CA CYS A 215 -1.24 -2.55 7.83
C CYS A 215 -2.40 -1.54 7.87
N LYS A 216 -3.66 -2.03 7.86
CA LYS A 216 -4.85 -1.18 7.94
C LYS A 216 -4.89 -0.34 9.22
N THR A 217 -4.55 -0.94 10.36
CA THR A 217 -4.50 -0.25 11.65
C THR A 217 -3.45 0.86 11.66
N ALA A 218 -2.28 0.61 11.07
CA ALA A 218 -1.22 1.61 10.94
C ALA A 218 -1.65 2.81 10.08
N TYR A 219 -2.29 2.58 8.94
CA TYR A 219 -2.83 3.69 8.13
C TYR A 219 -3.95 4.46 8.86
N ALA A 220 -4.87 3.78 9.54
CA ALA A 220 -5.91 4.44 10.31
C ALA A 220 -5.34 5.28 11.47
N GLN A 221 -4.22 4.86 12.06
CA GLN A 221 -3.51 5.64 13.06
C GLN A 221 -2.76 6.82 12.44
N ALA A 222 -2.17 6.66 11.24
CA ALA A 222 -1.53 7.74 10.50
C ALA A 222 -2.50 8.87 10.15
N GLU A 223 -3.74 8.55 9.75
CA GLU A 223 -4.76 9.55 9.39
C GLU A 223 -5.22 10.45 10.54
N LYS A 224 -4.86 10.13 11.79
CA LYS A 224 -5.14 11.02 12.94
C LYS A 224 -4.22 12.23 12.97
N ASP A 225 -3.05 12.14 12.34
CA ASP A 225 -2.09 13.22 12.22
C ASP A 225 -2.40 14.11 11.02
N VAL A 226 -2.24 15.42 11.20
CA VAL A 226 -2.65 16.42 10.21
C VAL A 226 -1.77 16.45 8.97
N ILE A 227 -0.48 16.11 9.12
CA ILE A 227 0.47 16.07 8.01
C ILE A 227 0.24 14.78 7.22
N ALA A 228 0.18 13.63 7.91
CA ALA A 228 0.03 12.33 7.28
C ALA A 228 -1.32 12.17 6.57
N LYS A 229 -2.44 12.63 7.15
CA LYS A 229 -3.76 12.61 6.47
C LYS A 229 -3.78 13.44 5.18
N SER A 230 -2.85 14.39 5.04
CA SER A 230 -2.69 15.26 3.88
C SER A 230 -1.65 14.74 2.88
N ASN A 231 -1.06 13.58 3.13
CA ASN A 231 -0.15 12.91 2.21
C ASN A 231 -0.95 12.06 1.19
N PRO A 232 -0.84 12.32 -0.14
CA PRO A 232 -1.52 11.53 -1.17
C PRO A 232 -1.13 10.04 -1.18
N ASP A 233 0.13 9.71 -0.85
CA ASP A 233 0.65 8.34 -0.90
C ASP A 233 0.01 7.44 0.16
N LEU A 234 -0.33 8.01 1.33
CA LEU A 234 -1.06 7.30 2.38
C LEU A 234 -2.42 6.83 1.85
N HIS A 235 -3.16 7.73 1.21
CA HIS A 235 -4.49 7.44 0.65
C HIS A 235 -4.41 6.46 -0.52
N TYR A 236 -3.41 6.60 -1.38
CA TYR A 236 -3.20 5.67 -2.49
C TYR A 236 -2.88 4.26 -1.98
N ASN A 237 -1.91 4.12 -1.06
CA ASN A 237 -1.54 2.82 -0.50
C ASN A 237 -2.68 2.17 0.31
N LYS A 238 -3.45 2.99 1.05
CA LYS A 238 -4.68 2.56 1.72
C LYS A 238 -5.73 2.06 0.71
N ALA A 239 -5.87 2.73 -0.44
CA ALA A 239 -6.79 2.31 -1.49
C ALA A 239 -6.41 0.97 -2.10
N ILE A 240 -5.11 0.71 -2.31
CA ILE A 240 -4.60 -0.58 -2.80
C ILE A 240 -4.95 -1.71 -1.82
N VAL A 241 -4.75 -1.48 -0.52
CA VAL A 241 -5.11 -2.44 0.53
C VAL A 241 -6.62 -2.70 0.56
N ALA A 242 -7.42 -1.63 0.56
CA ALA A 242 -8.88 -1.73 0.56
C ALA A 242 -9.38 -2.49 -0.68
N LYS A 243 -8.81 -2.21 -1.87
CA LYS A 243 -9.14 -2.93 -3.11
C LYS A 243 -8.80 -4.42 -3.00
N TYR A 244 -7.62 -4.75 -2.47
CA TYR A 244 -7.21 -6.15 -2.28
C TYR A 244 -8.16 -6.91 -1.35
N ASP A 245 -8.61 -6.25 -0.28
CA ASP A 245 -9.54 -6.83 0.70
C ASP A 245 -11.02 -6.70 0.32
N GLU A 246 -11.31 -6.26 -0.91
CA GLU A 246 -12.67 -6.09 -1.46
C GLU A 246 -13.53 -5.03 -0.74
N GLU A 247 -12.90 -4.13 0.03
CA GLU A 247 -13.50 -2.91 0.58
C GLU A 247 -13.57 -1.81 -0.49
N TYR A 248 -14.32 -2.08 -1.56
CA TYR A 248 -14.30 -1.28 -2.78
C TYR A 248 -14.72 0.18 -2.59
N LEU A 249 -15.70 0.48 -1.71
CA LEU A 249 -16.09 1.86 -1.43
C LEU A 249 -14.94 2.64 -0.77
N LEU A 250 -14.27 2.02 0.20
CA LEU A 250 -13.10 2.61 0.85
C LEU A 250 -11.97 2.84 -0.16
N ALA A 251 -11.73 1.89 -1.06
CA ALA A 251 -10.75 2.02 -2.12
C ALA A 251 -11.06 3.21 -3.06
N LEU A 252 -12.31 3.33 -3.54
CA LEU A 252 -12.75 4.43 -4.41
C LEU A 252 -12.59 5.79 -3.73
N ASN A 253 -13.04 5.92 -2.47
CA ASN A 253 -12.89 7.14 -1.69
C ASN A 253 -11.41 7.52 -1.48
N SER A 254 -10.57 6.53 -1.18
CA SER A 254 -9.15 6.76 -0.91
C SER A 254 -8.39 7.14 -2.20
N PHE A 255 -8.66 6.49 -3.34
CA PHE A 255 -8.13 6.93 -4.64
C PHE A 255 -8.59 8.34 -5.02
N ALA A 256 -9.85 8.68 -4.75
CA ALA A 256 -10.39 10.02 -4.99
C ALA A 256 -9.68 11.06 -4.10
N GLN A 257 -9.42 10.73 -2.83
CA GLN A 257 -8.72 11.61 -1.91
C GLN A 257 -7.26 11.84 -2.35
N ALA A 258 -6.52 10.79 -2.71
CA ALA A 258 -5.18 10.91 -3.27
C ALA A 258 -5.16 11.82 -4.52
N SER A 259 -6.15 11.64 -5.43
CA SER A 259 -6.29 12.47 -6.64
C SER A 259 -6.59 13.95 -6.37
N ARG A 260 -7.21 14.27 -5.22
CA ARG A 260 -7.51 15.64 -4.81
C ARG A 260 -6.31 16.30 -4.14
N LEU A 261 -5.57 15.54 -3.32
CA LEU A 261 -4.37 16.01 -2.64
C LEU A 261 -3.21 16.26 -3.62
N GLU A 262 -3.07 15.42 -4.65
CA GLU A 262 -2.06 15.60 -5.70
C GLU A 262 -2.67 15.50 -7.12
N PRO A 263 -3.25 16.60 -7.64
CA PRO A 263 -3.93 16.60 -8.93
C PRO A 263 -3.03 16.34 -10.14
N SER A 264 -1.70 16.52 -10.01
CA SER A 264 -0.76 16.24 -11.09
C SER A 264 -0.50 14.74 -11.25
N TRP A 265 -0.63 13.96 -10.17
CA TRP A 265 -0.46 12.52 -10.17
C TRP A 265 -1.67 11.80 -10.76
N GLN A 266 -1.48 11.18 -11.93
CA GLN A 266 -2.59 10.56 -12.67
C GLN A 266 -2.97 9.17 -12.16
N GLU A 267 -2.04 8.43 -11.55
CA GLU A 267 -2.23 7.03 -11.19
C GLU A 267 -3.46 6.78 -10.30
N PRO A 268 -3.73 7.59 -9.25
CA PRO A 268 -4.92 7.38 -8.42
C PRO A 268 -6.22 7.54 -9.22
N ARG A 269 -6.28 8.48 -10.19
CA ARG A 269 -7.44 8.64 -11.07
C ARG A 269 -7.63 7.46 -12.02
N VAL A 270 -6.53 6.94 -12.55
CA VAL A 270 -6.51 5.75 -13.42
C VAL A 270 -7.02 4.55 -12.63
N LYS A 271 -6.47 4.27 -11.45
CA LYS A 271 -6.90 3.17 -10.57
C LYS A 271 -8.36 3.29 -10.15
N LYS A 272 -8.84 4.50 -9.81
CA LYS A 272 -10.26 4.75 -9.51
C LYS A 272 -11.16 4.36 -10.69
N ARG A 273 -10.82 4.82 -11.91
CA ARG A 273 -11.59 4.52 -13.13
C ARG A 273 -11.59 3.02 -13.43
N GLN A 274 -10.43 2.38 -13.39
CA GLN A 274 -10.30 0.93 -13.61
C GLN A 274 -11.15 0.14 -12.62
N LEU A 275 -11.21 0.56 -11.34
CA LEU A 275 -12.06 -0.08 -10.34
C LEU A 275 -13.56 0.11 -10.65
N LEU A 276 -13.99 1.31 -11.05
CA LEU A 276 -15.39 1.56 -11.46
C LEU A 276 -15.78 0.73 -12.69
N ASP A 277 -14.91 0.63 -13.68
CA ASP A 277 -15.14 -0.17 -14.89
C ASP A 277 -15.22 -1.66 -14.55
N TYR A 278 -14.33 -2.14 -13.68
CA TYR A 278 -14.34 -3.50 -13.16
C TYR A 278 -15.66 -3.83 -12.42
N LEU A 279 -16.10 -2.98 -11.49
CA LEU A 279 -17.36 -3.17 -10.76
C LEU A 279 -18.58 -3.12 -11.69
N SER A 280 -18.56 -2.25 -12.71
CA SER A 280 -19.63 -2.16 -13.71
C SER A 280 -19.72 -3.46 -14.52
N LYS A 281 -18.58 -4.00 -14.96
CA LYS A 281 -18.52 -5.28 -15.68
C LYS A 281 -18.98 -6.45 -14.80
N ILE A 282 -18.59 -6.49 -13.52
CA ILE A 282 -19.07 -7.52 -12.59
C ILE A 282 -20.59 -7.50 -12.50
N GLN A 283 -21.18 -6.33 -12.21
CA GLN A 283 -22.61 -6.20 -12.02
C GLN A 283 -23.39 -6.61 -13.29
N GLU A 284 -22.95 -6.13 -14.45
CA GLU A 284 -23.56 -6.47 -15.75
C GLU A 284 -23.49 -7.98 -16.01
N LEU A 285 -22.30 -8.58 -15.92
CA LEU A 285 -22.09 -9.98 -16.26
C LEU A 285 -22.68 -10.94 -15.22
N SER A 286 -22.76 -10.54 -13.95
CA SER A 286 -23.45 -11.30 -12.91
C SER A 286 -24.97 -11.32 -13.15
N LYS A 287 -25.57 -10.15 -13.45
CA LYS A 287 -27.00 -10.02 -13.72
C LYS A 287 -27.43 -10.78 -14.98
N ASP A 288 -26.64 -10.67 -16.05
CA ASP A 288 -26.96 -11.26 -17.35
C ASP A 288 -26.41 -12.68 -17.54
N LYS A 289 -25.92 -13.32 -16.46
CA LYS A 289 -25.35 -14.68 -16.47
C LYS A 289 -24.30 -14.85 -17.58
N GLY A 290 -23.38 -13.89 -17.69
CA GLY A 290 -22.32 -13.85 -18.71
C GLY A 290 -22.83 -13.63 -20.14
N LYS A 291 -24.04 -13.08 -20.33
CA LYS A 291 -24.74 -12.93 -21.62
C LYS A 291 -24.96 -14.26 -22.34
N MET A 292 -25.09 -15.34 -21.57
CA MET A 292 -25.27 -16.70 -22.11
C MET A 292 -26.69 -16.89 -22.63
N LYS A 293 -26.81 -17.47 -23.84
CA LYS A 293 -28.12 -17.86 -24.40
C LYS A 293 -28.79 -18.91 -23.51
N GLY A 294 -30.08 -18.74 -23.19
CA GLY A 294 -30.83 -19.64 -22.31
C GLY A 294 -30.67 -21.13 -22.63
N LYS A 295 -30.85 -21.53 -23.89
CA LYS A 295 -30.65 -22.94 -24.33
C LYS A 295 -29.26 -23.50 -24.00
N LYS A 296 -28.20 -22.67 -24.12
CA LYS A 296 -26.82 -23.08 -23.82
C LYS A 296 -26.62 -23.21 -22.31
N LEU A 297 -27.17 -22.28 -21.53
CA LEU A 297 -27.14 -22.33 -20.07
C LEU A 297 -27.89 -23.55 -19.53
N SER A 298 -29.13 -23.80 -19.99
CA SER A 298 -29.90 -24.97 -19.56
C SER A 298 -29.19 -26.29 -19.88
N LYS A 299 -28.49 -26.38 -21.03
CA LYS A 299 -27.65 -27.54 -21.36
C LYS A 299 -26.47 -27.72 -20.38
N MET A 300 -25.83 -26.62 -19.99
CA MET A 300 -24.74 -26.65 -19.01
C MET A 300 -25.25 -27.06 -17.62
N LEU A 301 -26.36 -26.50 -17.18
CA LEU A 301 -26.99 -26.82 -15.89
C LEU A 301 -27.51 -28.26 -15.86
N GLY A 302 -28.08 -28.78 -16.94
CA GLY A 302 -28.50 -30.18 -17.03
C GLY A 302 -27.36 -31.19 -16.92
N ASN A 303 -26.11 -30.76 -17.12
CA ASN A 303 -24.90 -31.57 -16.94
C ASN A 303 -24.23 -31.35 -15.58
N LEU A 304 -24.70 -30.39 -14.78
CA LEU A 304 -24.22 -30.15 -13.41
C LEU A 304 -24.63 -31.33 -12.53
N ASN A 305 -23.66 -32.11 -12.08
CA ASN A 305 -23.90 -33.31 -11.27
C ASN A 305 -23.03 -33.27 -10.00
N PRO A 306 -23.61 -33.00 -8.82
CA PRO A 306 -22.89 -33.01 -7.55
C PRO A 306 -22.09 -34.29 -7.30
N GLY A 307 -22.61 -35.46 -7.66
CA GLY A 307 -21.93 -36.76 -7.48
C GLY A 307 -20.64 -36.92 -8.30
N LYS A 308 -20.47 -36.11 -9.36
CA LYS A 308 -19.26 -36.09 -10.21
C LYS A 308 -18.41 -34.84 -10.00
N ASN A 309 -19.05 -33.67 -10.01
CA ASN A 309 -18.36 -32.39 -10.09
C ASN A 309 -17.82 -31.89 -8.75
N LEU A 310 -18.35 -32.37 -7.61
CA LEU A 310 -17.76 -32.09 -6.29
C LEU A 310 -16.40 -32.79 -6.09
N GLY A 311 -16.08 -33.79 -6.92
CA GLY A 311 -14.80 -34.51 -6.87
C GLY A 311 -14.51 -35.05 -5.47
N PRO A 312 -13.38 -34.69 -4.83
CA PRO A 312 -13.04 -35.16 -3.49
C PRO A 312 -14.03 -34.72 -2.39
N TYR A 313 -14.85 -33.70 -2.64
CA TYR A 313 -15.82 -33.20 -1.66
C TYR A 313 -17.16 -33.95 -1.69
N LYS A 314 -17.37 -34.86 -2.66
CA LYS A 314 -18.65 -35.56 -2.84
C LYS A 314 -19.09 -36.37 -1.61
N ASP A 315 -18.13 -37.02 -0.94
CA ASP A 315 -18.37 -37.87 0.23
C ASP A 315 -18.18 -37.06 1.54
N GLY A 316 -18.01 -35.74 1.43
CA GLY A 316 -17.78 -34.86 2.55
C GLY A 316 -16.39 -35.00 3.17
N VAL A 317 -15.35 -35.42 2.45
CA VAL A 317 -13.99 -35.45 3.02
C VAL A 317 -13.26 -34.16 2.65
N TYR A 318 -13.33 -33.17 3.54
CA TYR A 318 -12.50 -31.97 3.49
C TYR A 318 -11.53 -31.95 4.66
N LYS A 319 -10.23 -31.93 4.36
CA LYS A 319 -9.23 -31.66 5.39
C LYS A 319 -9.13 -30.16 5.58
N ALA A 320 -9.66 -29.67 6.69
CA ALA A 320 -9.49 -28.29 7.10
C ALA A 320 -8.02 -28.00 7.41
N LYS A 321 -7.69 -26.71 7.56
CA LYS A 321 -6.31 -26.26 7.83
C LYS A 321 -5.71 -26.86 9.10
N ASN A 322 -6.55 -27.26 10.06
CA ASN A 322 -6.16 -27.91 11.31
C ASN A 322 -5.97 -29.44 11.18
N GLY A 323 -6.15 -30.01 9.99
CA GLY A 323 -6.00 -31.44 9.73
C GLY A 323 -7.25 -32.28 10.03
N GLN A 324 -8.32 -31.69 10.58
CA GLN A 324 -9.58 -32.39 10.83
C GLN A 324 -10.31 -32.67 9.51
N GLU A 325 -10.92 -33.85 9.42
CA GLU A 325 -11.84 -34.19 8.34
C GLU A 325 -13.24 -33.65 8.67
N ILE A 326 -13.71 -32.72 7.85
CA ILE A 326 -15.00 -32.04 8.00
C ILE A 326 -15.94 -32.53 6.92
N LYS A 327 -17.15 -32.94 7.34
CA LYS A 327 -18.23 -33.35 6.44
C LYS A 327 -18.85 -32.16 5.74
N LEU A 328 -18.51 -31.97 4.46
CA LEU A 328 -19.13 -30.92 3.64
C LEU A 328 -20.55 -31.29 3.21
N VAL A 329 -21.47 -30.33 3.36
CA VAL A 329 -22.85 -30.41 2.84
C VAL A 329 -22.99 -29.50 1.63
N HIS A 330 -23.40 -30.06 0.50
CA HIS A 330 -23.70 -29.29 -0.69
C HIS A 330 -24.94 -28.41 -0.50
N ILE A 331 -24.80 -27.12 -0.80
CA ILE A 331 -25.89 -26.15 -0.76
C ILE A 331 -25.92 -25.31 -2.05
N ASN A 332 -27.09 -24.78 -2.37
CA ASN A 332 -27.29 -23.81 -3.45
C ASN A 332 -26.85 -22.41 -3.02
N PHE A 333 -26.66 -21.51 -3.98
CA PHE A 333 -26.16 -20.16 -3.72
C PHE A 333 -27.15 -19.34 -2.88
N ASN A 334 -28.46 -19.50 -3.09
CA ASN A 334 -29.49 -18.81 -2.30
C ASN A 334 -29.56 -19.24 -0.82
N ALA A 335 -28.91 -20.35 -0.46
CA ALA A 335 -28.85 -20.84 0.92
C ALA A 335 -27.60 -20.36 1.66
N LEU A 336 -26.68 -19.64 0.99
CA LEU A 336 -25.52 -19.05 1.63
C LEU A 336 -25.93 -17.94 2.59
N LYS A 337 -25.21 -17.85 3.70
CA LYS A 337 -25.29 -16.74 4.65
C LYS A 337 -24.08 -15.84 4.49
N GLU A 338 -24.24 -14.55 4.75
CA GLU A 338 -23.12 -13.60 4.75
C GLU A 338 -22.03 -14.05 5.74
N GLY A 339 -20.77 -13.92 5.33
CA GLY A 339 -19.61 -14.43 6.06
C GLY A 339 -19.23 -15.86 5.70
N LEU A 340 -18.49 -16.52 6.59
CA LEU A 340 -17.99 -17.88 6.39
C LEU A 340 -19.12 -18.91 6.53
N ASN A 341 -19.32 -19.73 5.49
CA ASN A 341 -20.25 -20.85 5.52
C ASN A 341 -19.51 -22.16 5.82
N GLU A 342 -19.21 -22.38 7.11
CA GLU A 342 -18.48 -23.57 7.60
C GLU A 342 -19.20 -24.88 7.22
N GLU A 343 -18.41 -25.91 6.93
CA GLU A 343 -18.92 -27.24 6.57
C GLU A 343 -19.84 -27.26 5.32
N LYS A 344 -19.85 -26.20 4.50
CA LYS A 344 -20.64 -26.11 3.27
C LYS A 344 -19.77 -26.21 2.04
N VAL A 345 -20.36 -26.66 0.94
CA VAL A 345 -19.75 -26.59 -0.40
C VAL A 345 -20.78 -26.10 -1.39
N ILE A 346 -20.37 -25.19 -2.27
CA ILE A 346 -21.20 -24.73 -3.39
C ILE A 346 -20.64 -25.28 -4.70
N LEU A 347 -21.51 -25.51 -5.67
CA LEU A 347 -21.16 -25.99 -7.00
C LEU A 347 -21.91 -25.18 -8.06
N GLY A 348 -21.19 -24.73 -9.09
CA GLY A 348 -21.78 -24.01 -10.22
C GLY A 348 -21.05 -24.25 -11.52
N VAL A 349 -21.64 -23.78 -12.62
CA VAL A 349 -21.00 -23.75 -13.93
C VAL A 349 -20.53 -22.33 -14.25
N VAL A 350 -19.30 -22.20 -14.73
CA VAL A 350 -18.70 -20.91 -15.10
C VAL A 350 -19.36 -20.39 -16.37
N VAL A 351 -19.85 -19.16 -16.33
CA VAL A 351 -20.54 -18.52 -17.47
C VAL A 351 -19.71 -17.43 -18.14
N CYS A 352 -18.81 -16.77 -17.41
CA CYS A 352 -17.86 -15.81 -17.95
C CYS A 352 -16.70 -15.57 -16.97
N SER A 353 -15.61 -15.01 -17.48
CA SER A 353 -14.56 -14.37 -16.67
C SER A 353 -14.66 -12.85 -16.79
N VAL A 354 -14.28 -12.15 -15.72
CA VAL A 354 -14.22 -10.69 -15.68
C VAL A 354 -12.76 -10.27 -15.66
N GLN A 355 -12.34 -9.52 -16.67
CA GLN A 355 -10.98 -9.00 -16.73
C GLN A 355 -10.78 -7.90 -15.68
N ASN A 356 -9.66 -8.00 -14.98
CA ASN A 356 -9.16 -7.00 -14.06
C ASN A 356 -7.78 -6.54 -14.55
N GLU A 357 -7.57 -5.24 -14.61
CA GLU A 357 -6.33 -4.61 -15.09
C GLU A 357 -5.11 -5.01 -14.23
N ASP A 358 -5.31 -5.22 -12.93
CA ASP A 358 -4.22 -5.58 -12.00
C ASP A 358 -3.91 -7.09 -11.95
N CYS A 359 -4.35 -7.86 -12.96
CA CYS A 359 -4.28 -9.34 -13.07
C CYS A 359 -4.92 -10.14 -11.91
N VAL A 360 -5.21 -9.50 -10.78
CA VAL A 360 -5.53 -10.12 -9.50
C VAL A 360 -6.62 -9.32 -8.79
N PRO A 361 -7.70 -9.96 -8.32
CA PRO A 361 -7.97 -11.40 -8.41
C PRO A 361 -8.36 -11.85 -9.83
N PHE A 362 -8.19 -13.14 -10.11
CA PHE A 362 -8.89 -13.77 -11.23
C PHE A 362 -10.36 -13.87 -10.86
N THR A 363 -11.22 -13.25 -11.67
CA THR A 363 -12.63 -13.11 -11.33
C THR A 363 -13.49 -13.80 -12.38
N PHE A 364 -14.47 -14.56 -11.94
CA PHE A 364 -15.43 -15.21 -12.83
C PHE A 364 -16.82 -15.24 -12.21
N VAL A 365 -17.83 -15.45 -13.04
CA VAL A 365 -19.21 -15.64 -12.61
C VAL A 365 -19.58 -17.09 -12.84
N MET A 366 -20.22 -17.72 -11.86
CA MET A 366 -20.81 -19.04 -12.01
C MET A 366 -22.29 -19.04 -11.64
N VAL A 367 -23.01 -20.03 -12.17
CA VAL A 367 -24.47 -20.19 -11.99
C VAL A 367 -24.76 -21.58 -11.44
N ASP A 368 -25.66 -21.68 -10.46
CA ASP A 368 -26.09 -22.96 -9.87
C ASP A 368 -27.37 -23.53 -10.55
N GLN A 369 -27.83 -24.67 -10.03
CA GLN A 369 -29.04 -25.35 -10.51
C GLN A 369 -30.35 -24.56 -10.31
N ASN A 370 -30.36 -23.57 -9.42
CA ASN A 370 -31.49 -22.66 -9.23
C ASN A 370 -31.42 -21.45 -10.16
N GLU A 371 -30.44 -21.44 -11.07
CA GLU A 371 -30.10 -20.32 -11.93
C GLU A 371 -29.68 -19.04 -11.19
N GLU A 372 -29.25 -19.16 -9.94
CA GLU A 372 -28.67 -18.04 -9.19
C GLU A 372 -27.24 -17.82 -9.63
N SER A 373 -26.83 -16.55 -9.77
CA SER A 373 -25.46 -16.20 -10.14
C SER A 373 -24.66 -15.77 -8.91
N ILE A 374 -23.37 -16.10 -8.93
CA ILE A 374 -22.43 -15.65 -7.91
C ILE A 374 -21.10 -15.28 -8.55
N VAL A 375 -20.52 -14.18 -8.06
CA VAL A 375 -19.18 -13.74 -8.46
C VAL A 375 -18.17 -14.48 -7.61
N VAL A 376 -17.09 -14.97 -8.19
CA VAL A 376 -16.00 -15.63 -7.47
C VAL A 376 -14.70 -14.92 -7.76
N THR A 377 -14.04 -14.43 -6.71
CA THR A 377 -12.71 -13.79 -6.78
C THR A 377 -11.66 -14.78 -6.29
N VAL A 378 -10.71 -15.14 -7.15
CA VAL A 378 -9.64 -16.10 -6.81
C VAL A 378 -8.31 -15.38 -6.71
N TYR A 379 -7.72 -15.45 -5.53
CA TYR A 379 -6.41 -14.91 -5.21
C TYR A 379 -5.34 -16.01 -5.27
N ASN A 380 -4.08 -15.59 -5.38
CA ASN A 380 -2.92 -16.48 -5.45
C ASN A 380 -2.99 -17.54 -6.57
N LEU A 381 -3.60 -17.17 -7.68
CA LEU A 381 -3.63 -17.95 -8.89
C LEU A 381 -2.39 -17.62 -9.73
N ALA A 382 -1.74 -18.65 -10.28
CA ALA A 382 -0.60 -18.45 -11.18
C ALA A 382 -1.04 -17.73 -12.47
N GLU A 383 -0.15 -16.88 -13.00
CA GLU A 383 -0.42 -16.08 -14.19
C GLU A 383 -0.79 -16.97 -15.39
N GLY A 384 -1.77 -16.51 -16.18
CA GLY A 384 -2.31 -17.27 -17.32
C GLY A 384 -3.06 -18.54 -16.94
N LYS A 385 -3.30 -18.81 -15.64
CA LYS A 385 -4.19 -19.88 -15.18
C LYS A 385 -5.56 -19.31 -14.82
N GLY A 386 -6.57 -20.17 -14.81
CA GLY A 386 -7.97 -19.78 -14.64
C GLY A 386 -8.89 -20.96 -14.84
N VAL A 387 -10.19 -20.68 -14.78
CA VAL A 387 -11.27 -21.57 -15.22
C VAL A 387 -11.82 -21.09 -16.56
N LEU A 388 -12.42 -22.00 -17.32
CA LEU A 388 -13.01 -21.74 -18.62
C LEU A 388 -14.54 -21.71 -18.56
N ILE A 389 -15.17 -21.04 -19.51
CA ILE A 389 -16.63 -21.06 -19.66
C ILE A 389 -17.10 -22.51 -19.86
N GLY A 390 -18.05 -22.95 -19.05
CA GLY A 390 -18.57 -24.32 -19.04
C GLY A 390 -17.87 -25.25 -18.05
N ASP A 391 -16.79 -24.82 -17.39
CA ASP A 391 -16.21 -25.58 -16.28
C ASP A 391 -17.17 -25.62 -15.10
N TYR A 392 -17.22 -26.77 -14.42
CA TYR A 392 -17.96 -26.94 -13.17
C TYR A 392 -17.01 -26.74 -12.00
N VAL A 393 -17.31 -25.77 -11.14
CA VAL A 393 -16.43 -25.35 -10.06
C VAL A 393 -17.11 -25.57 -8.73
N ALA A 394 -16.45 -26.29 -7.83
CA ALA A 394 -16.86 -26.42 -6.43
C ALA A 394 -15.93 -25.61 -5.52
N VAL A 395 -16.54 -24.89 -4.57
CA VAL A 395 -15.85 -24.07 -3.57
C VAL A 395 -16.29 -24.52 -2.17
N PRO A 396 -15.38 -25.10 -1.36
CA PRO A 396 -15.67 -25.48 0.01
C PRO A 396 -15.55 -24.27 0.94
N GLU A 397 -16.33 -24.29 2.01
CA GLU A 397 -16.41 -23.25 3.05
C GLU A 397 -16.43 -21.82 2.48
N PRO A 398 -17.37 -21.51 1.57
CA PRO A 398 -17.38 -20.23 0.89
C PRO A 398 -17.62 -19.08 1.86
N TYR A 399 -16.78 -18.05 1.75
CA TYR A 399 -17.00 -16.77 2.44
C TYR A 399 -17.82 -15.87 1.52
N LEU A 400 -19.11 -15.68 1.83
CA LEU A 400 -20.02 -14.84 1.06
C LEU A 400 -19.91 -13.38 1.54
N SER A 401 -19.74 -12.46 0.59
CA SER A 401 -19.84 -11.02 0.81
C SER A 401 -21.00 -10.45 -0.01
N ASN A 402 -21.83 -9.64 0.65
CA ASN A 402 -22.92 -8.90 0.01
C ASN A 402 -22.41 -7.50 -0.37
N VAL A 403 -21.90 -7.34 -1.59
CA VAL A 403 -21.32 -6.06 -2.03
C VAL A 403 -22.44 -5.08 -2.35
N LYS A 404 -22.46 -3.94 -1.64
CA LYS A 404 -23.37 -2.80 -1.87
C LYS A 404 -22.58 -1.50 -1.80
N ILE A 405 -22.45 -0.81 -2.93
CA ILE A 405 -21.62 0.39 -3.06
C ILE A 405 -22.41 1.46 -3.79
N SER A 406 -22.39 2.68 -3.26
CA SER A 406 -22.89 3.88 -3.93
C SER A 406 -21.76 4.89 -4.08
N PHE A 407 -21.39 5.26 -5.31
CA PHE A 407 -20.28 6.17 -5.58
C PHE A 407 -20.52 6.95 -6.87
N GLU A 408 -20.36 8.28 -6.86
CA GLU A 408 -20.48 9.17 -8.03
C GLU A 408 -21.71 8.87 -8.93
N ASN A 409 -22.89 8.72 -8.32
CA ASN A 409 -24.18 8.40 -8.96
C ASN A 409 -24.30 6.99 -9.58
N LYS A 410 -23.43 6.06 -9.22
CA LYS A 410 -23.55 4.65 -9.59
C LYS A 410 -23.73 3.78 -8.35
N ASP A 411 -24.67 2.85 -8.46
CA ASP A 411 -24.90 1.81 -7.47
C ASP A 411 -24.46 0.45 -7.99
N TYR A 412 -23.71 -0.26 -7.15
CA TYR A 412 -23.24 -1.61 -7.41
C TYR A 412 -23.79 -2.55 -6.35
N THR A 413 -24.49 -3.60 -6.76
CA THR A 413 -25.00 -4.66 -5.89
C THR A 413 -24.75 -6.03 -6.51
N PHE A 414 -23.98 -6.87 -5.83
CA PHE A 414 -23.76 -8.26 -6.23
C PHE A 414 -23.26 -9.11 -5.05
N ASN A 415 -23.43 -10.42 -5.16
CA ASN A 415 -22.91 -11.39 -4.21
C ASN A 415 -21.55 -11.91 -4.69
N SER A 416 -20.54 -11.90 -3.82
CA SER A 416 -19.21 -12.44 -4.13
C SER A 416 -18.77 -13.52 -3.15
N VAL A 417 -18.02 -14.50 -3.65
CA VAL A 417 -17.30 -15.48 -2.85
C VAL A 417 -15.81 -15.30 -3.06
N ARG A 418 -15.10 -15.01 -1.97
CA ARG A 418 -13.65 -14.85 -1.97
C ARG A 418 -12.94 -16.18 -1.78
N VAL A 419 -12.05 -16.53 -2.70
CA VAL A 419 -11.22 -17.73 -2.65
C VAL A 419 -9.75 -17.32 -2.52
N VAL A 420 -9.19 -17.46 -1.31
CA VAL A 420 -7.81 -17.02 -1.00
C VAL A 420 -6.74 -17.89 -1.68
N SER A 421 -7.01 -19.18 -1.88
CA SER A 421 -6.09 -20.11 -2.53
C SER A 421 -6.84 -20.98 -3.52
N PRO A 422 -6.39 -21.08 -4.79
CA PRO A 422 -7.04 -21.92 -5.79
C PRO A 422 -7.00 -23.41 -5.42
N LEU A 423 -6.10 -23.83 -4.52
CA LEU A 423 -5.93 -25.22 -4.10
C LEU A 423 -7.15 -25.79 -3.37
N VAL A 424 -8.05 -24.94 -2.87
CA VAL A 424 -9.31 -25.41 -2.27
C VAL A 424 -10.38 -25.70 -3.33
N MET A 425 -10.23 -25.17 -4.55
CA MET A 425 -11.21 -25.34 -5.61
C MET A 425 -11.13 -26.72 -6.24
N VAL A 426 -12.29 -27.22 -6.67
CA VAL A 426 -12.40 -28.39 -7.54
C VAL A 426 -12.97 -27.93 -8.87
N VAL A 427 -12.30 -28.25 -9.96
CA VAL A 427 -12.70 -27.91 -11.32
C VAL A 427 -12.94 -29.20 -12.09
N ASN A 428 -14.15 -29.38 -12.63
CA ASN A 428 -14.57 -30.57 -13.35
C ASN A 428 -14.31 -31.89 -12.58
N GLY A 429 -14.56 -31.86 -11.27
CA GLY A 429 -14.35 -33.01 -10.37
C GLY A 429 -12.89 -33.27 -9.97
N LYS A 430 -11.94 -32.42 -10.38
CA LYS A 430 -10.52 -32.55 -10.02
C LYS A 430 -10.07 -31.36 -9.16
N LYS A 431 -9.39 -31.63 -8.05
CA LYS A 431 -8.79 -30.59 -7.20
C LYS A 431 -7.65 -29.91 -7.95
N LEU A 432 -7.54 -28.59 -7.84
CA LEU A 432 -6.41 -27.87 -8.43
C LEU A 432 -5.09 -28.21 -7.72
N ASP A 433 -4.03 -28.40 -8.50
CA ASP A 433 -2.71 -28.75 -7.99
C ASP A 433 -1.83 -27.51 -7.72
N LYS A 434 -0.66 -27.74 -7.11
CA LYS A 434 0.29 -26.68 -6.72
C LYS A 434 0.81 -25.84 -7.90
N SER A 435 0.79 -26.34 -9.14
CA SER A 435 1.21 -25.57 -10.33
C SER A 435 0.28 -24.40 -10.65
N LYS A 436 -0.95 -24.42 -10.09
CA LYS A 436 -1.94 -23.35 -10.25
C LYS A 436 -1.83 -22.27 -9.18
N HIS A 437 -0.98 -22.46 -8.17
CA HIS A 437 -0.80 -21.53 -7.08
C HIS A 437 0.44 -20.67 -7.30
N SER A 438 0.28 -19.35 -7.20
CA SER A 438 1.40 -18.41 -7.15
C SER A 438 1.12 -17.36 -6.08
N ARG A 439 2.13 -16.98 -5.31
CA ARG A 439 1.98 -15.88 -4.36
C ARG A 439 1.98 -14.57 -5.13
N LEU A 440 1.05 -13.70 -4.78
CA LEU A 440 1.00 -12.35 -5.31
C LEU A 440 2.22 -11.57 -4.90
N GLN A 441 2.99 -11.12 -5.88
CA GLN A 441 4.00 -10.09 -5.69
C GLN A 441 3.41 -8.78 -6.20
N LEU A 442 3.05 -7.88 -5.29
CA LEU A 442 2.75 -6.52 -5.69
C LEU A 442 4.04 -5.70 -5.70
N SER A 443 4.29 -5.04 -6.82
CA SER A 443 5.27 -3.97 -6.97
C SER A 443 4.55 -2.64 -6.75
N THR A 444 4.06 -2.37 -5.54
CA THR A 444 3.36 -1.10 -5.25
C THR A 444 4.28 0.08 -5.05
N PHE A 445 5.55 -0.16 -4.74
CA PHE A 445 6.45 0.89 -4.29
C PHE A 445 7.45 1.21 -5.41
N THR A 446 7.41 2.45 -5.87
CA THR A 446 8.36 3.05 -6.78
C THR A 446 9.17 4.11 -6.02
N VAL A 447 10.25 4.64 -6.62
CA VAL A 447 11.02 5.75 -6.00
C VAL A 447 10.15 7.00 -5.81
N SER A 448 9.01 7.07 -6.53
CA SER A 448 7.98 8.09 -6.38
C SER A 448 7.04 7.92 -5.17
N ASP A 449 7.13 6.82 -4.41
CA ASP A 449 6.35 6.55 -3.17
C ASP A 449 7.25 6.50 -1.93
#